data_AF-A0A8T6FFE5-F1
#
_entry.id   AF-A0A8T6FFE5-F1
#
_cell.length_a   1.000
_cell.length_b   1.000
_cell.length_c   1.000
_cell.angle_alpha   90.00
_cell.angle_beta   90.00
_cell.angle_gamma   90.00
#
_symmetry.space_group_name_H-M   'P 1'
#
loop_
_entity.id
_entity.type
_entity.pdbx_description
1 polymer ?
#
loop_
_entity_poly.entity_id
_entity_poly.type
_entity_poly.pdbx_seq_one_letter_code
_entity_poly.pdbx_strand_id
1 'polypeptide(L)' 'MTARPIRITIFNHKGGVGKTTLTVNIASAIAAQGKSVLLVDSDPQCNLTSYLLADEGDASTNHSRA' A
#
# COMPACT_ATOMS: atom_id res chain seq x y z
N MET A 1 -0.13 22.06 15.05
CA MET A 1 0.89 21.95 13.99
C MET A 1 0.71 20.59 13.33
N THR A 2 0.16 20.51 12.12
CA THR A 2 0.11 19.24 11.38
C THR A 2 1.45 19.04 10.68
N ALA A 3 2.16 17.97 11.02
CA ALA A 3 3.38 17.61 10.32
C ALA A 3 3.06 17.29 8.85
N ARG A 4 3.88 17.78 7.92
CA ARG A 4 3.70 17.50 6.49
C ARG A 4 4.10 16.04 6.21
N PRO A 5 3.26 15.23 5.54
CA PRO A 5 3.60 13.85 5.23
C PRO A 5 4.77 13.78 4.23
N ILE A 6 5.62 12.77 4.38
CA ILE A 6 6.66 12.42 3.40
C ILE A 6 5.98 11.68 2.24
N ARG A 7 6.29 12.08 1.00
CA ARG A 7 5.73 11.46 -0.22
C ARG A 7 6.83 10.72 -0.96
N ILE A 8 6.63 9.44 -1.21
CA ILE A 8 7.59 8.55 -1.88
C ILE A 8 6.89 7.94 -3.09
N THR A 9 7.51 8.04 -4.27
CA THR A 9 6.98 7.47 -5.52
C THR A 9 7.94 6.39 -6.02
N ILE A 10 7.42 5.18 -6.21
CA ILE A 10 8.16 4.06 -6.80
C ILE A 10 7.75 3.91 -8.26
N PHE A 11 8.63 4.28 -9.19
CA PHE A 11 8.34 4.29 -10.62
C PHE A 11 9.44 3.60 -11.44
N ASN A 12 9.02 2.87 -12.48
CA ASN A 12 9.89 2.27 -13.49
C ASN A 12 9.03 1.93 -14.73
N HIS A 13 9.50 2.31 -15.91
CA HIS A 13 8.87 2.04 -17.20
C HIS A 13 8.73 0.54 -17.51
N LYS A 14 9.60 -0.31 -16.98
CA LYS A 14 9.53 -1.76 -17.20
C LYS A 14 8.55 -2.42 -16.21
N GLY A 15 7.61 -3.19 -16.75
CA GLY A 15 6.74 -4.08 -15.97
C GLY A 15 7.50 -5.25 -15.35
N GLY A 16 7.00 -5.79 -14.23
CA GLY A 16 7.57 -7.00 -13.60
C GLY A 16 8.87 -6.81 -12.81
N VAL A 17 9.31 -5.57 -12.59
CA VAL A 17 10.57 -5.25 -11.85
C VAL A 17 10.41 -5.15 -10.33
N GLY A 18 9.26 -5.58 -9.78
CA GLY A 18 9.03 -5.59 -8.33
C GLY A 18 8.57 -4.28 -7.69
N LYS A 19 8.11 -3.28 -8.47
CA LYS A 19 7.63 -1.97 -7.94
C LYS A 19 6.57 -2.14 -6.84
N THR A 20 5.49 -2.86 -7.14
CA THR A 20 4.38 -3.10 -6.22
C THR A 20 4.84 -3.83 -4.97
N THR A 21 5.61 -4.90 -5.14
CA THR A 21 6.19 -5.66 -4.03
C THR A 21 7.05 -4.78 -3.13
N LEU A 22 7.91 -3.94 -3.69
CA LEU A 22 8.72 -3.01 -2.93
C LEU A 22 7.86 -1.96 -2.20
N THR A 23 6.88 -1.38 -2.87
CA THR A 23 5.95 -0.41 -2.30
C THR A 23 5.22 -0.96 -1.07
N VAL A 24 4.67 -2.18 -1.16
CA VAL A 24 3.98 -2.83 -0.02
C VAL A 24 4.94 -3.09 1.13
N ASN A 25 6.13 -3.63 0.87
CA ASN A 25 7.09 -3.94 1.93
C ASN A 25 7.59 -2.68 2.66
N ILE A 26 7.87 -1.60 1.92
CA ILE A 26 8.25 -0.31 2.51
C ILE A 26 7.09 0.22 3.37
N ALA A 27 5.86 0.19 2.86
CA ALA A 27 4.69 0.65 3.61
C ALA A 27 4.47 -0.17 4.89
N SER A 28 4.58 -1.50 4.81
CA SER A 28 4.48 -2.40 5.96
C SER A 28 5.55 -2.09 7.02
N ALA A 29 6.80 -1.90 6.61
CA ALA A 29 7.89 -1.55 7.52
C ALA A 29 7.69 -0.19 8.20
N ILE A 30 7.14 0.81 7.48
CA ILE A 30 6.83 2.13 8.04
C ILE A 30 5.64 2.04 9.01
N ALA A 31 4.59 1.29 8.64
CA ALA A 31 3.42 1.07 9.49
C ALA A 31 3.80 0.33 10.78
N ALA A 32 4.68 -0.68 10.70
CA ALA A 32 5.21 -1.40 11.86
C ALA A 32 5.99 -0.51 12.85
N GLN A 33 6.44 0.69 12.43
CA GLN A 33 7.03 1.70 13.30
C GLN A 33 5.98 2.64 13.94
N GLY A 34 4.68 2.33 13.84
CA GLY A 34 3.59 3.14 14.38
C GLY A 34 3.28 4.41 13.59
N LYS A 35 3.73 4.50 12.33
CA LYS A 35 3.48 5.66 11.46
C LYS A 35 2.26 5.41 10.58
N SER A 36 1.47 6.45 10.36
CA SER A 36 0.39 6.41 9.38
C SER A 36 0.95 6.38 7.95
N VAL A 37 0.45 5.44 7.15
CA VAL A 37 0.86 5.25 5.75
C VAL A 37 -0.37 5.28 4.86
N LEU A 38 -0.27 6.02 3.76
CA LEU A 38 -1.26 6.01 2.68
C LEU A 38 -0.59 5.42 1.44
N LEU A 39 -1.15 4.32 0.94
CA LEU A 39 -0.77 3.72 -0.34
C LEU A 39 -1.69 4.25 -1.42
N VAL A 40 -1.11 4.69 -2.54
CA VAL A 40 -1.86 5.17 -3.71
C VAL A 40 -1.46 4.31 -4.90
N ASP A 41 -2.45 3.66 -5.52
CA ASP A 41 -2.27 2.93 -6.77
C ASP A 41 -2.56 3.86 -7.94
N SER A 42 -1.58 4.02 -8.83
CA SER A 42 -1.73 4.82 -10.06
C SER A 42 -1.27 4.02 -11.29
N ASP A 43 -1.11 2.71 -11.14
CA ASP A 43 -0.83 1.80 -12.25
C ASP A 43 -2.18 1.28 -12.80
N PRO A 44 -2.47 1.43 -14.11
CA PRO A 44 -3.70 0.88 -14.71
C PRO A 44 -3.89 -0.63 -14.53
N GLN A 45 -2.82 -1.37 -14.21
CA GLN A 45 -2.91 -2.80 -13.91
C GLN A 45 -3.46 -3.10 -12.51
N CYS A 46 -3.61 -2.09 -11.64
CA CYS A 46 -4.19 -2.21 -10.30
C CYS A 46 -3.54 -3.31 -9.44
N ASN A 47 -2.25 -3.58 -9.65
CA ASN A 47 -1.53 -4.66 -8.96
C ASN A 47 -1.43 -4.40 -7.44
N LEU A 48 -1.30 -3.14 -7.02
CA LEU A 48 -1.22 -2.78 -5.60
C LEU A 48 -2.58 -2.95 -4.93
N THR A 49 -3.63 -2.47 -5.58
CA THR A 49 -5.01 -2.60 -5.11
C THR A 49 -5.40 -4.07 -4.96
N SER A 50 -5.15 -4.87 -6.00
CA SER A 50 -5.44 -6.31 -5.98
C SER A 50 -4.66 -7.03 -4.89
N TYR A 51 -3.39 -6.68 -4.67
CA TYR A 51 -2.58 -7.28 -3.61
C TYR A 51 -3.15 -7.03 -2.21
N LEU A 52 -3.68 -5.83 -1.95
CA LEU A 52 -4.16 -5.43 -0.61
C LEU A 52 -5.60 -5.84 -0.34
N LEU A 53 -6.44 -5.89 -1.38
CA LEU A 53 -7.89 -6.07 -1.24
C LEU A 53 -8.41 -7.41 -1.78
N ALA A 54 -7.51 -8.34 -2.19
CA ALA A 54 -7.90 -9.63 -2.77
C ALA A 54 -8.84 -10.49 -1.88
N ASP A 55 -8.88 -10.25 -0.57
CA ASP A 55 -9.70 -11.00 0.39
C ASP A 55 -10.96 -10.25 0.87
N GLU A 56 -11.26 -9.03 0.39
CA GLU A 56 -12.49 -8.30 0.78
C GLU A 56 -13.75 -8.75 0.01
N GLY A 57 -13.83 -10.05 -0.30
CA GLY A 57 -14.96 -10.69 -0.98
C GLY A 57 -16.17 -11.00 -0.09
N ASP A 58 -16.09 -10.79 1.23
CA ASP A 58 -17.23 -10.92 2.15
C ASP A 58 -17.25 -9.74 3.14
N ALA A 59 -17.99 -8.70 2.78
CA ALA A 59 -18.28 -7.55 3.63
C ALA A 59 -19.24 -7.92 4.79
N SER A 60 -18.84 -8.87 5.64
CA SER A 60 -19.52 -9.19 6.89
C SER A 60 -18.55 -9.68 7.97
N THR A 61 -17.61 -8.84 8.42
CA THR A 61 -17.04 -9.02 9.77
C THR A 61 -16.65 -7.67 10.36
N ASN A 62 -17.43 -7.23 11.35
CA ASN A 62 -17.08 -6.22 12.33
C ASN A 62 -15.86 -6.67 13.16
N HIS A 63 -15.12 -5.68 13.68
CA HIS A 63 -14.11 -5.72 14.76
C HIS A 63 -12.65 -6.02 14.40
N SER A 64 -11.84 -4.98 14.64
CA SER A 64 -10.45 -4.96 15.14
C SER A 64 -9.48 -5.98 14.56
N ARG A 65 -8.55 -5.53 13.71
CA ARG A 65 -7.21 -6.11 13.67
C ARG A 65 -6.16 -4.99 13.59
N ALA A 66 -5.09 -5.25 14.34
CA ALA A 66 -4.06 -4.35 14.86
C ALA A 66 -3.18 -3.70 13.78
#